data_AF-A0A5K1AXS4-F1
#
_entry.id   AF-A0A5K1AXS4-F1
#
_cell.length_a   1.000
_cell.length_b   1.000
_cell.length_c   1.000
_cell.angle_alpha   90.00
_cell.angle_beta   90.00
_cell.angle_gamma   90.00
#
_symmetry.space_group_name_H-M   'P 1'
#
loop_
_entity.id
_entity.type
_entity.pdbx_description
1 polymer ?
#
loop_
_entity_poly.entity_id
_entity_poly.type
_entity_poly.pdbx_seq_one_letter_code
_entity_poly.pdbx_strand_id
1 'polypeptide(L)' 'MHEIQFQFGGRYDVIKFIKEIQRQGLYVTLRIGPFVEAEWNYG' A
#
# COMPACT_ATOMS: atom_id res chain seq x y z
N MET A 1 26.92 1.10 -7.08
CA MET A 1 25.73 0.22 -7.17
C MET A 1 24.63 0.93 -6.41
N HIS A 2 23.52 1.29 -7.04
CA HIS A 2 22.38 1.85 -6.31
C HIS A 2 21.57 0.69 -5.74
N GLU A 3 21.37 0.69 -4.42
CA GLU A 3 20.56 -0.29 -3.71
C GLU A 3 19.10 0.17 -3.74
N ILE A 4 18.19 -0.73 -4.11
CA ILE A 4 16.76 -0.45 -4.09
C ILE A 4 16.29 -0.60 -2.65
N GLN A 5 15.77 0.48 -2.07
CA GLN A 5 15.20 0.48 -0.73
C GLN A 5 13.68 0.67 -0.80
N PHE A 6 12.94 -0.17 -0.07
CA PHE A 6 11.50 -0.08 0.07
C PHE A 6 11.13 0.15 1.54
N GLN A 7 10.10 0.95 1.80
CA GLN A 7 9.63 1.17 3.16
C GLN A 7 8.17 0.73 3.35
N PHE A 8 8.00 -0.38 4.06
CA PHE A 8 6.69 -0.99 4.38
C PHE A 8 6.43 -1.02 5.90
N GLY A 9 6.94 -0.03 6.63
CA GLY A 9 6.78 0.08 8.09
C GLY A 9 5.61 0.97 8.54
N GLY A 10 5.15 0.75 9.78
CA GLY A 10 4.15 1.61 10.42
C GLY A 10 2.84 1.66 9.66
N ARG A 11 2.39 2.88 9.29
CA ARG A 11 1.15 3.08 8.50
C ARG A 11 1.26 2.66 7.03
N TYR A 12 2.46 2.39 6.53
CA TYR A 12 2.71 1.98 5.14
C TYR A 12 2.78 0.46 4.97
N ASP A 13 2.49 -0.32 6.03
CA ASP A 13 2.41 -1.78 5.97
C ASP A 13 1.10 -2.23 5.30
N VAL A 14 1.14 -2.33 3.97
CA VAL A 14 0.00 -2.75 3.15
C VAL A 14 -0.44 -4.20 3.45
N ILE A 15 0.49 -5.07 3.84
CA ILE A 15 0.19 -6.49 4.13
C ILE A 15 -0.66 -6.58 5.39
N LYS A 16 -0.26 -5.86 6.45
CA LYS A 16 -1.03 -5.81 7.69
C LYS A 16 -2.43 -5.23 7.46
N PHE A 17 -2.55 -4.19 6.65
CA PHE A 17 -3.85 -3.59 6.33
C PHE A 17 -4.77 -4.56 5.58
N ILE A 18 -4.27 -5.28 4.56
CA ILE A 18 -5.05 -6.27 3.81
C ILE A 18 -5.49 -7.44 4.70
N LYS A 19 -4.63 -7.92 5.61
CA LYS A 19 -4.99 -8.97 6.57
C LYS A 19 -6.13 -8.55 7.50
N GLU A 20 -6.16 -7.28 7.90
CA GLU A 20 -7.23 -6.75 8.73
C GLU A 20 -8.57 -6.71 7.99
N ILE A 21 -8.55 -6.36 6.70
CA ILE A 21 -9.74 -6.40 5.82
C ILE A 21 -10.27 -7.83 5.72
N GLN A 22 -9.38 -8.81 5.53
CA GLN A 22 -9.75 -10.23 5.52
C GLN A 22 -10.36 -10.66 6.86
N ARG A 23 -9.79 -10.23 7.99
CA ARG A 23 -10.31 -10.56 9.34
C ARG A 23 -11.73 -10.06 9.57
N GLN A 24 -12.09 -8.95 8.92
CA GLN A 24 -13.43 -8.37 8.96
C GLN A 24 -14.39 -9.00 7.92
N GLY A 25 -13.92 -9.96 7.12
CA GLY A 25 -14.75 -10.62 6.10
C GLY A 25 -15.06 -9.76 4.87
N LEU A 26 -14.25 -8.73 4.61
CA LEU A 26 -14.42 -7.82 3.48
C LEU A 26 -13.48 -8.18 2.31
N TYR A 27 -13.82 -7.67 1.13
CA TYR A 27 -12.98 -7.75 -0.07
C TYR A 27 -12.26 -6.42 -0.34
N VAL A 28 -11.15 -6.48 -1.08
CA VAL A 28 -10.38 -5.30 -1.50
C VAL A 28 -10.25 -5.22 -3.01
N THR A 29 -10.41 -4.01 -3.53
CA THR A 29 -9.91 -3.63 -4.86
C THR A 29 -8.59 -2.90 -4.67
N LEU A 30 -7.48 -3.52 -5.05
CA LEU A 30 -6.14 -2.95 -4.91
C LEU A 30 -5.74 -2.23 -6.20
N ARG A 31 -5.49 -0.92 -6.13
CA ARG A 31 -5.01 -0.09 -7.24
C ARG A 31 -3.52 0.21 -7.03
N ILE A 32 -2.65 -0.52 -7.71
CA ILE A 32 -1.20 -0.55 -7.40
C ILE A 32 -0.44 0.71 -7.90
N GLY A 33 -0.94 1.43 -8.90
CA GLY A 33 -0.16 2.49 -9.56
C GLY A 33 0.73 1.92 -10.68
N PRO A 34 1.81 2.62 -11.10
CA PRO A 34 2.74 3.40 -10.24
C PRO A 34 2.34 4.86 -10.00
N PHE A 35 1.40 5.39 -10.76
CA PHE A 35 0.79 6.70 -10.56
C PHE A 35 -0.64 6.51 -10.05
N VAL A 36 -0.97 7.12 -8.92
CA VAL A 36 -2.25 6.88 -8.24
C VAL A 36 -3.13 8.12 -8.11
N GLU A 37 -2.58 9.31 -8.39
CA GLU A 37 -3.24 10.59 -8.04
C GLU A 37 -3.66 10.51 -6.56
N ALA A 38 -4.95 10.65 -6.26
CA ALA A 38 -5.45 10.72 -4.88
C ALA A 38 -4.95 11.97 -4.15
N GLU A 39 -4.66 13.02 -4.93
CA GLU A 39 -4.24 14.33 -4.43
C GLU A 39 -3.02 14.22 -3.51
N TRP A 40 -2.12 13.29 -3.83
CA TRP A 40 -0.94 12.97 -3.04
C TRP A 40 0.33 13.54 -3.69
N ASN A 41 1.42 13.55 -2.93
CA ASN A 41 2.64 14.23 -3.36
C ASN A 41 3.22 13.58 -4.63
N TYR A 42 3.31 14.34 -5.72
CA TYR A 42 3.75 13.91 -7.06
C TYR A 42 2.89 12.82 -7.72
N GLY A 43 1.59 12.77 -7.41
CA GLY A 43 0.65 11.80 -7.97
C GLY A 43 -0.02 11.06 -6.86
#